data_AF-A0A7V4IBE2-F1
#
_entry.id   AF-A0A7V4IBE2-F1
#
_cell.length_a   1.000
_cell.length_b   1.000
_cell.length_c   1.000
_cell.angle_alpha   90.00
_cell.angle_beta   90.00
_cell.angle_gamma   90.00
#
_symmetry.space_group_name_H-M   'P 1'
#
loop_
_entity.id
_entity.type
_entity.pdbx_description
1 polymer ?
#
loop_
_entity_poly.entity_id
_entity_poly.type
_entity_poly.pdbx_seq_one_letter_code
_entity_poly.pdbx_strand_id
1 'polypeptide(L)'
;MSYTCIEQSGYAGSNGNISSDPGFTDPVNGDFRLTSGSPCIDAGNGDYAPPIDISGNPREDDPATANTGSGNPDYTDMGAFEYLFTTGYIQYEEDDVVRIFPNPASGTFHMTVTHVCDVEIIDITGKLIRRFKLNPEELISVTVTSGTYFIRTKTTIKTIVRKIIIL
;
A
#
# COMPACT_ATOMS: atom_id res chain seq x y z
N MET A 1 0.76 15.01 -28.06
CA MET A 1 -0.35 14.50 -28.93
C MET A 1 -1.50 14.11 -28.02
N SER A 2 -2.75 14.25 -28.46
CA SER A 2 -3.93 14.04 -27.62
C SER A 2 -4.35 12.57 -27.64
N TYR A 3 -4.20 11.89 -26.50
CA TYR A 3 -4.70 10.55 -26.25
C TYR A 3 -6.14 10.68 -25.73
N THR A 4 -7.13 10.16 -26.45
CA THR A 4 -8.53 10.18 -25.97
C THR A 4 -9.25 8.87 -26.29
N CYS A 5 -10.18 8.48 -25.42
CA CYS A 5 -11.09 7.37 -25.67
C CYS A 5 -12.41 7.95 -26.19
N ILE A 6 -12.67 7.81 -27.49
CA ILE A 6 -13.86 8.37 -28.14
C ILE A 6 -14.60 7.31 -28.95
N GLU A 7 -15.92 7.25 -28.80
CA GLU A 7 -16.80 6.42 -29.62
C GLU A 7 -17.10 7.02 -31.01
N GLN A 8 -16.19 7.84 -31.55
CA GLN A 8 -16.35 8.41 -32.88
C GLN A 8 -15.55 7.59 -33.90
N SER A 9 -16.27 6.96 -34.83
CA SER A 9 -15.69 6.22 -35.95
C SER A 9 -14.73 7.11 -36.76
N GLY A 10 -13.50 6.63 -37.01
CA GLY A 10 -12.51 7.30 -37.87
C GLY A 10 -11.21 7.74 -37.17
N TYR A 11 -11.11 7.62 -35.85
CA TYR A 11 -9.92 8.04 -35.08
C TYR A 11 -9.19 6.87 -34.37
N ALA A 12 -9.77 5.67 -34.37
CA ALA A 12 -9.17 4.50 -33.71
C ALA A 12 -7.76 4.20 -34.26
N GLY A 13 -6.78 4.06 -33.36
CA GLY A 13 -5.39 3.73 -33.71
C GLY A 13 -4.58 4.88 -34.33
N SER A 14 -5.18 6.07 -34.51
CA SER A 14 -4.45 7.26 -34.92
C SER A 14 -4.01 8.04 -33.68
N ASN A 15 -2.70 8.31 -33.54
CA ASN A 15 -2.12 9.10 -32.46
C ASN A 15 -2.45 8.61 -31.03
N GLY A 16 -2.67 7.29 -30.85
CA GLY A 16 -2.98 6.71 -29.53
C GLY A 16 -4.44 6.86 -29.08
N ASN A 17 -5.35 7.20 -30.00
CA ASN A 17 -6.78 7.22 -29.68
C ASN A 17 -7.38 5.82 -29.66
N ILE A 18 -8.22 5.61 -28.65
CA ILE A 18 -8.97 4.37 -28.43
C ILE A 18 -10.43 4.62 -28.80
N SER A 19 -11.05 3.67 -29.50
CA SER A 19 -12.46 3.74 -29.89
C SER A 19 -13.18 2.46 -29.46
N SER A 20 -13.20 2.28 -28.14
CA SER A 20 -13.79 1.14 -27.44
C SER A 20 -14.46 1.64 -26.16
N ASP A 21 -15.34 0.83 -25.57
CA ASP A 21 -15.92 1.14 -24.25
C ASP A 21 -14.79 1.28 -23.21
N PRO A 22 -14.68 2.43 -22.50
CA PRO A 22 -13.71 2.62 -21.44
C PRO A 22 -13.91 1.69 -20.23
N GLY A 23 -15.07 1.05 -20.08
CA GLY A 23 -15.33 0.13 -18.97
C GLY A 23 -15.34 0.83 -17.61
N PHE A 24 -16.02 1.98 -17.49
CA PHE A 24 -16.17 2.68 -16.21
C PHE A 24 -17.08 1.91 -15.24
N THR A 25 -16.83 2.07 -13.94
CA THR A 25 -17.58 1.39 -12.86
C THR A 25 -19.05 1.83 -12.80
N ASP A 26 -19.31 3.14 -12.75
CA ASP A 26 -20.66 3.70 -12.74
C ASP A 26 -20.66 5.16 -13.26
N PRO A 27 -20.50 5.35 -14.59
CA PRO A 27 -20.38 6.68 -15.16
C PRO A 27 -21.67 7.50 -15.04
N VAL A 28 -22.84 6.84 -14.89
CA VAL A 28 -24.13 7.52 -14.71
C VAL A 28 -24.20 8.24 -13.36
N ASN A 29 -23.57 7.67 -12.33
CA ASN A 29 -23.46 8.28 -11.00
C ASN A 29 -22.13 9.01 -10.77
N GLY A 30 -21.31 9.19 -11.81
CA GLY A 30 -20.05 9.94 -11.77
C GLY A 30 -18.84 9.16 -11.28
N ASP A 31 -18.94 7.83 -11.18
CA ASP A 31 -17.82 6.94 -10.87
C ASP A 31 -17.10 6.51 -12.16
N PHE A 32 -16.10 7.30 -12.53
CA PHE A 32 -15.28 7.10 -13.72
C PHE A 32 -14.03 6.24 -13.46
N ARG A 33 -14.02 5.43 -12.39
CA ARG A 33 -12.95 4.45 -12.17
C ARG A 33 -13.04 3.33 -13.19
N LEU A 34 -11.91 2.93 -13.74
CA LEU A 34 -11.82 1.83 -14.71
C LEU A 34 -12.11 0.48 -14.03
N THR A 35 -12.71 -0.43 -14.79
CA THR A 35 -12.88 -1.84 -14.39
C THR A 35 -11.80 -2.72 -15.02
N SER A 36 -11.62 -3.92 -14.47
CA SER A 36 -10.65 -4.89 -15.00
C SER A 36 -10.91 -5.19 -16.48
N GLY A 37 -9.87 -5.15 -17.30
CA GLY A 37 -9.94 -5.37 -18.75
C GLY A 37 -10.36 -4.14 -19.55
N SER A 38 -10.45 -2.98 -18.92
CA SER A 38 -10.64 -1.71 -19.63
C SER A 38 -9.51 -1.48 -20.65
N PRO A 39 -9.82 -1.03 -21.88
CA PRO A 39 -8.80 -0.68 -22.87
C PRO A 39 -8.04 0.60 -22.50
N CYS A 40 -8.49 1.34 -21.48
CA CYS A 40 -7.85 2.56 -21.00
C CYS A 40 -6.72 2.31 -19.99
N ILE A 41 -6.56 1.07 -19.53
CA ILE A 41 -5.48 0.67 -18.62
C ILE A 41 -4.14 0.66 -19.39
N ASP A 42 -3.10 1.22 -18.79
CA ASP A 42 -1.74 1.36 -19.34
C ASP A 42 -1.67 1.94 -20.76
N ALA A 43 -2.61 2.82 -21.11
CA ALA A 43 -2.81 3.31 -22.49
C ALA A 43 -2.71 4.83 -22.65
N GLY A 44 -2.44 5.55 -21.57
CA GLY A 44 -2.29 6.99 -21.50
C GLY A 44 -0.91 7.50 -21.93
N ASN A 45 -0.72 8.82 -21.84
CA ASN A 45 0.57 9.45 -22.11
C ASN A 45 1.17 10.03 -20.82
N GLY A 46 2.26 9.43 -20.35
CA GLY A 46 2.93 9.81 -19.10
C GLY A 46 3.55 11.21 -19.13
N ASP A 47 3.94 11.74 -20.30
CA ASP A 47 4.52 13.09 -20.39
C ASP A 47 3.49 14.19 -20.06
N TYR A 48 2.19 13.86 -20.18
CA TYR A 48 1.08 14.77 -19.87
C TYR A 48 0.29 14.34 -18.63
N ALA A 49 0.59 13.18 -18.06
CA ALA A 49 -0.07 12.71 -16.86
C ALA A 49 0.52 13.40 -15.61
N PRO A 50 -0.31 13.87 -14.68
CA PRO A 50 0.18 14.23 -13.36
C PRO A 50 0.72 12.98 -12.65
N PRO A 51 1.69 13.16 -11.72
CA PRO A 51 2.33 12.05 -11.01
C PRO A 51 1.36 11.25 -10.12
N ILE A 52 0.21 11.85 -9.78
CA ILE A 52 -0.86 11.21 -9.01
C ILE A 52 -2.20 11.40 -9.72
N ASP A 53 -3.11 10.46 -9.53
CA ASP A 53 -4.50 10.51 -9.99
C ASP A 53 -5.36 11.46 -9.12
N ILE A 54 -6.64 11.61 -9.45
CA ILE A 54 -7.58 12.47 -8.72
C ILE A 54 -7.90 11.97 -7.31
N SER A 55 -7.63 10.69 -7.01
CA SER A 55 -7.80 10.10 -5.67
C SER A 55 -6.51 10.17 -4.83
N GLY A 56 -5.40 10.65 -5.40
CA GLY A 56 -4.10 10.75 -4.76
C GLY A 56 -3.22 9.51 -4.89
N ASN A 57 -3.58 8.55 -5.76
CA ASN A 57 -2.76 7.37 -6.03
C ASN A 57 -1.65 7.70 -7.04
N PRO A 58 -0.43 7.16 -6.89
CA PRO A 58 0.58 7.26 -7.94
C PRO A 58 0.13 6.58 -9.23
N ARG A 59 0.77 6.93 -10.36
CA ARG A 59 0.63 6.18 -11.61
C ARG A 59 1.43 4.88 -11.51
N GLU A 60 0.77 3.74 -11.66
CA GLU A 60 1.35 2.41 -11.44
C GLU A 60 1.06 1.49 -12.64
N ASP A 61 2.08 0.76 -13.06
CA ASP A 61 2.01 -0.24 -14.13
C ASP A 61 1.12 -1.41 -13.68
N ASP A 62 0.07 -1.75 -14.46
CA ASP A 62 -0.66 -3.01 -14.27
C ASP A 62 0.06 -4.13 -15.05
N PRO A 63 0.84 -5.00 -14.38
CA PRO A 63 1.65 -6.01 -15.08
C PRO A 63 0.82 -7.08 -15.82
N ALA A 64 -0.50 -7.14 -15.58
CA ALA A 64 -1.41 -8.02 -16.30
C ALA A 64 -1.91 -7.43 -17.62
N THR A 65 -1.73 -6.12 -17.83
CA THR A 65 -2.10 -5.38 -19.03
C THR A 65 -0.84 -5.01 -19.81
N ALA A 66 -0.95 -4.93 -21.14
CA ALA A 66 0.18 -4.55 -21.97
C ALA A 66 0.23 -3.03 -22.10
N ASN A 67 1.41 -2.45 -21.86
CA ASN A 67 1.62 -1.01 -21.98
C ASN A 67 1.46 -0.60 -23.44
N THR A 68 0.34 0.06 -23.73
CA THR A 68 0.00 0.60 -25.05
C THR A 68 0.07 2.11 -25.09
N GLY A 69 0.38 2.73 -23.95
CA GLY A 69 0.58 4.15 -23.77
C GLY A 69 1.89 4.64 -24.37
N SER A 70 2.28 5.85 -23.96
CA SER A 70 3.45 6.54 -24.50
C SER A 70 4.02 7.54 -23.50
N GLY A 71 5.18 8.10 -23.82
CA GLY A 71 5.86 9.03 -22.91
C GLY A 71 6.54 8.27 -21.78
N ASN A 72 6.86 8.98 -20.69
CA ASN A 72 7.51 8.38 -19.54
C ASN A 72 6.77 8.76 -18.23
N PRO A 73 6.10 7.81 -17.55
CA PRO A 73 5.98 6.39 -17.90
C PRO A 73 5.01 6.09 -19.05
N ASP A 74 5.17 4.96 -19.74
CA ASP A 74 4.30 4.54 -20.85
C ASP A 74 3.09 3.68 -20.40
N TYR A 75 2.95 3.48 -19.10
CA TYR A 75 1.88 2.70 -18.46
C TYR A 75 0.85 3.55 -17.71
N THR A 76 0.86 4.87 -17.86
CA THR A 76 -0.21 5.66 -17.21
C THR A 76 -1.56 5.31 -17.81
N ASP A 77 -2.62 5.21 -17.01
CA ASP A 77 -3.97 5.06 -17.51
C ASP A 77 -4.51 6.30 -18.23
N MET A 78 -5.45 6.07 -19.16
CA MET A 78 -6.24 7.14 -19.72
C MET A 78 -7.31 7.60 -18.74
N GLY A 79 -7.22 8.86 -18.30
CA GLY A 79 -8.28 9.51 -17.53
C GLY A 79 -7.78 10.10 -16.21
N ALA A 80 -8.74 10.46 -15.36
CA ALA A 80 -8.46 11.12 -14.08
C ALA A 80 -8.11 10.14 -12.96
N PHE A 81 -8.51 8.87 -13.07
CA PHE A 81 -8.31 7.83 -12.07
C PHE A 81 -7.29 6.82 -12.57
N GLU A 82 -6.49 6.29 -11.65
CA GLU A 82 -5.69 5.08 -11.88
C GLU A 82 -6.51 3.83 -11.55
N TYR A 83 -6.37 2.81 -12.38
CA TYR A 83 -6.86 1.48 -12.16
C TYR A 83 -5.99 0.80 -11.10
N LEU A 84 -6.52 0.74 -9.88
CA LEU A 84 -5.93 -0.07 -8.83
C LEU A 84 -6.39 -1.51 -9.02
N PHE A 85 -5.53 -2.35 -9.60
CA PHE A 85 -5.78 -3.78 -9.63
C PHE A 85 -5.92 -4.30 -8.18
N THR A 86 -7.07 -4.90 -7.85
CA THR A 86 -7.35 -5.43 -6.50
C THR A 86 -6.41 -6.58 -6.11
N THR A 87 -5.69 -7.14 -7.07
CA THR A 87 -4.61 -8.10 -6.84
C THR A 87 -3.26 -7.44 -6.63
N GLY A 88 -3.24 -6.12 -6.39
CA GLY A 88 -2.12 -5.42 -5.80
C GLY A 88 -1.56 -6.32 -4.72
N TYR A 89 -0.33 -6.79 -4.94
CA TYR A 89 0.52 -7.00 -3.80
C TYR A 89 0.33 -5.71 -3.01
N ILE A 90 -0.34 -5.78 -1.86
CA ILE A 90 0.16 -5.00 -0.75
C ILE A 90 1.64 -5.38 -0.78
N GLN A 91 2.48 -4.49 -1.33
CA GLN A 91 3.72 -4.24 -0.65
C GLN A 91 3.23 -3.98 0.76
N TYR A 92 3.23 -5.04 1.57
CA TYR A 92 3.62 -4.89 2.93
C TYR A 92 4.96 -4.20 2.76
N GLU A 93 4.95 -2.86 2.73
CA GLU A 93 6.07 -2.13 3.24
C GLU A 93 6.32 -2.81 4.57
N GLU A 94 7.35 -3.65 4.56
CA GLU A 94 7.83 -4.29 5.76
C GLU A 94 8.38 -3.20 6.69
N ASP A 95 8.27 -1.92 6.33
CA ASP A 95 8.71 -0.72 7.04
C ASP A 95 8.13 -0.57 8.44
N ASP A 96 7.15 -1.35 8.88
CA ASP A 96 6.84 -1.50 10.31
C ASP A 96 7.50 -2.77 10.89
N VAL A 97 8.84 -2.85 10.77
CA VAL A 97 9.62 -3.90 11.40
C VAL A 97 9.70 -3.67 12.90
N VAL A 98 8.90 -4.44 13.65
CA VAL A 98 9.13 -4.62 15.09
C VAL A 98 10.04 -5.84 15.28
N ARG A 99 11.29 -5.63 15.70
CA ARG A 99 12.23 -6.71 16.05
C ARG A 99 12.18 -6.95 17.54
N ILE A 100 12.04 -8.20 17.95
CA ILE A 100 12.01 -8.59 19.36
C ILE A 100 12.87 -9.84 19.53
N PHE A 101 13.89 -9.78 20.39
CA PHE A 101 14.83 -10.87 20.57
C PHE A 101 15.48 -10.83 21.96
N PRO A 102 15.96 -11.98 22.50
CA PRO A 102 15.66 -13.32 22.02
C PRO A 102 14.20 -13.72 22.31
N ASN A 103 13.66 -14.66 21.54
CA ASN A 103 12.36 -15.28 21.82
C ASN A 103 12.47 -16.80 21.60
N PRO A 104 12.41 -17.64 22.66
CA PRO A 104 12.20 -17.28 24.06
C PRO A 104 13.35 -16.45 24.67
N ALA A 105 13.05 -15.67 25.72
CA ALA A 105 14.02 -14.85 26.45
C ALA A 105 14.21 -15.31 27.90
N SER A 106 15.38 -15.09 28.49
CA SER A 106 15.68 -15.42 29.88
C SER A 106 15.59 -14.16 30.75
N GLY A 107 14.40 -13.86 31.27
CA GLY A 107 14.10 -12.66 32.06
C GLY A 107 14.10 -11.32 31.31
N THR A 108 15.00 -11.11 30.35
CA THR A 108 15.12 -9.86 29.59
C THR A 108 15.02 -10.12 28.09
N PHE A 109 14.32 -9.24 27.38
CA PHE A 109 14.32 -9.18 25.92
C PHE A 109 14.64 -7.76 25.44
N HIS A 110 15.04 -7.67 24.19
CA HIS A 110 15.35 -6.43 23.49
C HIS A 110 14.35 -6.21 22.37
N MET A 111 14.04 -4.95 22.08
CA MET A 111 13.24 -4.60 20.91
C MET A 111 13.75 -3.35 20.21
N THR A 112 13.52 -3.31 18.90
CA THR A 112 13.72 -2.14 18.03
C THR A 112 12.51 -1.98 17.12
N VAL A 113 12.29 -0.76 16.65
CA VAL A 113 11.25 -0.42 15.68
C VAL A 113 11.83 0.47 14.59
N THR A 114 11.15 0.50 13.46
CA THR A 114 11.49 1.34 12.28
C THR A 114 10.68 2.63 12.25
N HIS A 115 9.53 2.68 12.92
CA HIS A 115 8.71 3.88 13.08
C HIS A 115 8.47 4.19 14.56
N VAL A 116 8.19 5.48 14.83
CA VAL A 116 7.75 5.91 16.16
C VAL A 116 6.46 5.18 16.52
N CYS A 117 6.44 4.51 17.67
CA CYS A 117 5.26 3.77 18.11
C CYS A 117 5.04 3.82 19.62
N ASP A 118 3.77 3.64 20.00
CA ASP A 118 3.39 3.35 21.38
C ASP A 118 3.43 1.83 21.60
N VAL A 119 4.24 1.39 22.57
CA VAL A 119 4.43 -0.02 22.92
C VAL A 119 3.67 -0.34 24.20
N GLU A 120 2.92 -1.43 24.19
CA GLU A 120 2.21 -1.98 25.34
C GLU A 120 2.60 -3.45 25.54
N ILE A 121 2.99 -3.79 26.77
CA ILE A 121 3.33 -5.15 27.18
C ILE A 121 2.18 -5.67 28.03
N ILE A 122 1.57 -6.76 27.61
CA ILE A 122 0.34 -7.29 28.18
C ILE A 122 0.55 -8.78 28.49
N ASP A 123 0.14 -9.25 29.66
CA ASP A 123 0.18 -10.69 29.97
C ASP A 123 -1.00 -11.46 29.33
N ILE A 124 -1.03 -12.79 29.49
CA ILE A 124 -2.10 -13.64 28.94
C ILE A 124 -3.49 -13.40 29.55
N THR A 125 -3.56 -12.73 30.70
CA THR A 125 -4.84 -12.35 31.32
C THR A 125 -5.38 -11.03 30.79
N GLY A 126 -4.61 -10.33 29.95
CA GLY A 126 -4.94 -9.02 29.42
C GLY A 126 -4.47 -7.85 30.30
N LYS A 127 -3.71 -8.11 31.37
CA LYS A 127 -3.21 -7.07 32.25
C LYS A 127 -2.04 -6.33 31.60
N LEU A 128 -2.13 -5.00 31.56
CA LEU A 128 -1.03 -4.13 31.13
C LEU A 128 0.11 -4.17 32.16
N ILE A 129 1.28 -4.63 31.72
CA ILE A 129 2.51 -4.67 32.52
C ILE A 129 3.27 -3.36 32.39
N ARG A 130 3.40 -2.85 31.16
CA ARG A 130 4.15 -1.62 30.88
C ARG A 130 3.68 -0.96 29.59
N ARG A 131 3.74 0.36 29.53
CA ARG A 131 3.57 1.16 28.31
C ARG A 131 4.69 2.18 28.17
N PHE A 132 5.21 2.39 26.97
CA PHE A 132 6.19 3.43 26.64
C PHE A 132 6.16 3.77 25.16
N LYS A 133 6.73 4.91 24.79
CA LYS A 133 6.95 5.31 23.39
C LYS A 133 8.36 4.89 22.98
N LEU A 134 8.51 4.39 21.76
CA LEU A 134 9.80 3.96 21.22
C LEU A 134 10.05 4.65 19.88
N ASN A 135 11.26 5.19 19.70
CA ASN A 135 11.66 5.84 18.47
C ASN A 135 12.32 4.85 17.49
N PRO A 136 12.38 5.18 16.18
CA PRO A 136 13.12 4.41 15.20
C PRO A 136 14.57 4.14 15.63
N GLU A 137 15.06 2.94 15.36
CA GLU A 137 16.44 2.48 15.62
C GLU A 137 16.86 2.47 17.11
N GLU A 138 15.97 2.86 18.03
CA GLU A 138 16.20 2.80 19.46
C GLU A 138 16.12 1.33 19.94
N LEU A 139 17.21 0.84 20.54
CA LEU A 139 17.27 -0.47 21.18
C LEU A 139 16.92 -0.36 22.66
N ILE A 140 15.74 -0.85 23.04
CA ILE A 140 15.33 -0.91 24.44
C ILE A 140 15.43 -2.33 24.98
N SER A 141 15.92 -2.45 26.23
CA SER A 141 15.92 -3.70 26.98
C SER A 141 14.81 -3.70 28.02
N VAL A 142 14.02 -4.77 28.04
CA VAL A 142 12.88 -4.91 28.93
C VAL A 142 13.04 -6.18 29.76
N THR A 143 13.06 -6.02 31.08
CA THR A 143 13.07 -7.12 32.04
C THR A 143 11.67 -7.33 32.61
N VAL A 144 11.20 -8.58 32.57
CA VAL A 144 9.90 -9.01 33.10
C VAL A 144 10.05 -10.40 33.74
N THR A 145 9.10 -10.78 34.59
CA THR A 145 9.08 -12.13 35.18
C THR A 145 8.78 -13.18 34.12
N SER A 146 9.12 -14.44 34.39
CA SER A 146 8.78 -15.56 33.52
C SER A 146 7.27 -15.63 33.26
N GLY A 147 6.91 -16.01 32.03
CA GLY A 147 5.54 -15.96 31.56
C GLY A 147 5.45 -15.72 30.05
N THR A 148 4.21 -15.67 29.55
CA THR A 148 3.91 -15.33 28.16
C THR A 148 3.31 -13.93 28.10
N TYR A 149 3.80 -13.11 27.18
CA TYR A 149 3.34 -11.73 26.98
C TYR A 149 3.02 -11.46 25.52
N PHE A 150 2.09 -10.53 25.31
CA PHE A 150 1.81 -9.90 24.03
C PHE A 150 2.41 -8.49 24.03
N ILE A 151 3.25 -8.21 23.05
CA ILE A 151 3.83 -6.90 22.77
C ILE A 151 2.99 -6.28 21.66
N ARG A 152 2.20 -5.27 22.01
CA ARG A 152 1.36 -4.52 21.07
C ARG A 152 2.03 -3.18 20.78
N THR A 153 2.41 -2.97 19.53
CA THR A 153 3.03 -1.73 19.03
C THR A 153 2.04 -1.01 18.12
N LYS A 154 1.75 0.26 18.40
CA LYS A 154 0.80 1.09 17.66
C LYS A 154 1.54 2.23 16.97
N THR A 155 1.53 2.23 15.65
CA THR A 155 1.93 3.37 14.82
C THR A 155 0.68 4.21 14.50
N THR A 156 0.85 5.31 13.76
CA THR A 156 -0.26 6.15 13.30
C THR A 156 -1.20 5.42 12.32
N ILE A 157 -0.68 4.41 11.63
CA ILE A 157 -1.37 3.71 10.54
C ILE A 157 -1.70 2.25 10.87
N LYS A 158 -0.98 1.64 11.82
CA LYS A 158 -1.06 0.18 12.05
C LYS A 158 -0.87 -0.19 13.51
N THR A 159 -1.46 -1.32 13.90
CA THR A 159 -1.16 -1.98 15.18
C THR A 159 -0.57 -3.37 14.89
N ILE A 160 0.58 -3.67 15.48
CA ILE A 160 1.25 -4.96 15.39
C ILE A 160 1.26 -5.61 16.77
N VAL A 161 0.98 -6.92 16.82
CA VAL A 161 1.03 -7.70 18.05
C VAL A 161 1.99 -8.87 17.86
N ARG A 162 2.95 -9.02 18.77
CA ARG A 162 3.87 -10.17 18.80
C ARG A 162 3.80 -10.87 20.16
N LYS A 163 3.82 -12.19 20.14
CA LYS A 163 3.95 -13.00 21.37
C LYS A 163 5.42 -13.19 21.72
N ILE A 164 5.77 -13.00 22.99
CA ILE A 164 7.07 -13.36 23.54
C ILE A 164 6.92 -14.31 24.73
N ILE A 165 7.83 -15.27 24.83
CA ILE A 165 7.93 -16.22 25.95
C ILE A 165 9.16 -15.86 26.77
N ILE A 166 8.97 -15.70 28.08
CA ILE A 166 10.02 -15.44 29.06
C ILE A 166 10.15 -16.68 29.95
N LEU A 167 11.33 -17.28 29.96
CA LEU A 167 11.70 -18.43 30.77
C LEU A 167 12.08 -18.00 32.19
#